data_AF-A0A9W8PW96-F1
#
_entry.id   AF-A0A9W8PW96-F1
#
_cell.length_a   1.000
_cell.length_b   1.000
_cell.length_c   1.000
_cell.angle_alpha   90.00
_cell.angle_beta   90.00
_cell.angle_gamma   90.00
#
_symmetry.space_group_name_H-M   'P 1'
#
loop_
_entity.id
_entity.type
_entity.pdbx_description
1 polymer ?
#
loop_
_entity_poly.entity_id
_entity_poly.type
_entity_poly.pdbx_seq_one_letter_code
_entity_poly.pdbx_strand_id
1 'polypeptide(L)'
;MLTLGDFAIHWIPKTDVVDEQKFKTALESIYPKDESGNSTVQVEHGLLDNEDAFRVVCQSREPVDLMEELQKNADENGVKRKEEMVEIKKEGDTT
;
A
#
# COMPACT_ATOMS: atom_id res chain seq x y z
N MET A 1 -28.35 2.91 -11.03
CA MET A 1 -27.37 1.82 -11.25
C MET A 1 -26.01 2.41 -10.95
N LEU A 2 -25.37 2.03 -9.85
CA LEU A 2 -23.95 2.28 -9.66
C LEU A 2 -23.26 1.35 -10.65
N THR A 3 -22.82 1.85 -11.80
CA THR A 3 -21.76 1.19 -12.54
C THR A 3 -20.63 1.07 -11.53
N LEU A 4 -20.24 -0.17 -11.18
CA LEU A 4 -19.10 -0.45 -10.32
C LEU A 4 -17.94 0.38 -10.88
N GLY A 5 -17.70 1.55 -10.27
CA GLY A 5 -16.60 2.42 -10.64
C GLY A 5 -15.36 1.57 -10.48
N ASP A 6 -14.48 1.60 -11.46
CA ASP A 6 -13.29 0.76 -11.50
C ASP A 6 -12.41 1.01 -10.27
N PHE A 7 -12.60 0.22 -9.21
CA PHE A 7 -11.80 0.31 -8.00
C PHE A 7 -10.60 -0.63 -8.09
N ALA A 8 -9.44 -0.15 -7.66
CA ALA A 8 -8.26 -0.97 -7.46
C ALA A 8 -8.16 -1.40 -5.99
N ILE A 9 -7.78 -2.66 -5.77
CA ILE A 9 -7.50 -3.17 -4.43
C ILE A 9 -6.05 -3.61 -4.40
N HIS A 10 -5.25 -2.97 -3.55
CA HIS A 10 -3.87 -3.34 -3.30
C HIS A 10 -3.75 -3.93 -1.91
N TRP A 11 -3.09 -5.08 -1.82
CA TRP A 11 -2.76 -5.70 -0.54
C TRP A 11 -1.30 -5.42 -0.22
N ILE A 12 -1.06 -4.78 0.92
CA ILE A 12 0.28 -4.39 1.36
C ILE A 12 0.55 -5.10 2.70
N PRO A 13 1.51 -6.03 2.77
CA PRO A 13 1.86 -6.69 4.02
C PRO A 13 2.20 -5.69 5.12
N LYS A 14 1.71 -5.92 6.33
CA LYS A 14 2.02 -5.04 7.48
C LYS A 14 3.52 -5.04 7.81
N THR A 15 4.23 -6.12 7.46
CA THR A 15 5.69 -6.23 7.56
C THR A 15 6.43 -5.19 6.73
N ASP A 16 5.79 -4.66 5.70
CA ASP A 16 6.38 -3.70 4.76
C ASP A 16 6.11 -2.25 5.15
N VAL A 17 5.17 -2.03 6.08
CA VAL A 17 4.82 -0.73 6.63
C VAL A 17 5.56 -0.54 7.95
N VAL A 18 6.46 0.44 8.00
CA VAL A 18 7.20 0.80 9.21
C VAL A 18 6.47 1.87 10.03
N ASP A 19 5.67 2.72 9.38
CA ASP A 19 4.91 3.79 10.01
C ASP A 19 3.54 3.94 9.34
N GLU A 20 2.49 3.52 10.05
CA GLU A 20 1.11 3.52 9.54
C GLU A 20 0.58 4.94 9.28
N GLN A 21 0.98 5.93 10.08
CA GLN A 21 0.50 7.30 9.94
C GLN A 21 1.08 7.94 8.67
N LYS A 22 2.38 7.76 8.44
CA LYS A 22 3.05 8.19 7.21
C LYS A 22 2.49 7.47 5.99
N PHE A 23 2.27 6.16 6.09
CA PHE A 23 1.67 5.37 5.04
C PHE A 23 0.29 5.88 4.62
N LYS A 24 -0.61 6.11 5.58
CA LYS A 24 -1.93 6.70 5.29
C LYS A 24 -1.84 8.08 4.64
N THR A 25 -0.92 8.92 5.13
CA THR A 25 -0.69 10.26 4.57
C THR A 25 -0.19 10.18 3.12
N ALA A 26 0.72 9.26 2.83
CA ALA A 26 1.22 9.02 1.48
C ALA A 26 0.12 8.53 0.54
N LEU A 27 -0.76 7.63 1.01
CA LEU A 27 -1.91 7.17 0.23
C LEU A 27 -2.88 8.30 -0.10
N GLU A 28 -3.18 9.19 0.85
CA GLU A 28 -4.01 10.38 0.58
C GLU A 28 -3.32 11.38 -0.37
N SER A 29 -1.99 11.38 -0.42
CA SER A 29 -1.24 12.21 -1.38
C SER A 29 -1.20 11.62 -2.78
N ILE A 30 -1.11 10.29 -2.91
CA ILE A 30 -1.14 9.56 -4.19
C ILE A 30 -2.56 9.57 -4.76
N TYR A 31 -3.56 9.37 -3.89
CA TYR A 31 -4.97 9.38 -4.21
C TYR A 31 -5.63 10.59 -3.55
N PRO A 32 -5.52 11.79 -4.17
CA PRO A 32 -6.14 12.98 -3.63
C PRO A 32 -7.66 12.83 -3.55
N LYS A 33 -8.26 13.64 -2.68
CA LYS A 33 -9.72 13.71 -2.51
C LYS A 33 -10.41 14.07 -3.82
N ASP A 34 -11.63 13.59 -4.00
CA ASP A 34 -12.45 13.92 -5.16
C ASP A 34 -12.87 15.41 -5.14
N GLU A 35 -13.55 15.85 -6.21
CA GLU A 35 -14.06 17.24 -6.31
C GLU A 35 -15.08 17.60 -5.21
N SER A 36 -15.62 16.59 -4.52
CA SER A 36 -16.54 16.75 -3.39
C SER A 36 -15.82 16.76 -2.03
N GLY A 37 -14.49 16.59 -2.00
CA GLY A 37 -13.68 16.53 -0.79
C GLY A 37 -13.72 15.17 -0.06
N ASN A 38 -14.25 14.12 -0.68
CA ASN A 38 -14.26 12.78 -0.13
C ASN A 38 -12.94 12.06 -0.41
N SER A 39 -12.48 11.24 0.53
CA SER A 39 -11.31 10.38 0.31
C SER A 39 -11.60 9.35 -0.78
N THR A 40 -10.73 9.30 -1.78
CA THR A 40 -10.78 8.35 -2.90
C THR A 40 -10.06 7.03 -2.59
N VAL A 41 -9.39 6.96 -1.43
CA VAL A 41 -8.70 5.78 -0.91
C VAL A 41 -9.23 5.42 0.48
N GLN A 42 -9.38 4.12 0.73
CA GLN A 42 -9.73 3.56 2.03
C GLN A 42 -8.69 2.51 2.40
N VAL A 43 -8.29 2.51 3.67
CA VAL A 43 -7.31 1.55 4.21
C VAL A 43 -7.98 0.74 5.29
N GLU A 44 -8.07 -0.57 5.08
CA GLU A 44 -8.61 -1.53 6.03
C GLU A 44 -7.53 -2.49 6.50
N HIS A 45 -7.65 -2.99 7.72
CA HIS A 45 -6.85 -4.13 8.16
C HIS A 45 -7.49 -5.42 7.67
N GLY A 46 -6.68 -6.31 7.10
CA GLY A 46 -7.12 -7.63 6.66
C GLY A 46 -6.00 -8.65 6.78
N LEU A 47 -6.27 -9.85 6.28
CA LEU A 47 -5.31 -10.93 6.23
C LEU A 47 -5.08 -11.31 4.77
N LEU A 48 -3.82 -11.27 4.33
CA LEU A 48 -3.38 -11.82 3.05
C LEU A 48 -2.66 -13.13 3.34
N ASP A 49 -3.18 -14.26 2.87
CA ASP A 49 -2.59 -15.59 3.10
C ASP A 49 -2.32 -15.95 4.59
N ASN A 50 -3.15 -15.42 5.51
CA ASN A 50 -3.03 -15.51 6.97
C ASN A 50 -1.96 -14.59 7.61
N GLU A 51 -1.37 -13.68 6.84
CA GLU A 51 -0.48 -12.63 7.34
C GLU A 51 -1.22 -11.30 7.45
N ASP A 52 -0.94 -10.53 8.51
CA ASP A 52 -1.47 -9.18 8.69
C ASP A 52 -1.10 -8.29 7.49
N ALA A 53 -2.11 -7.72 6.85
CA ALA A 53 -1.95 -6.87 5.69
C ALA A 53 -2.92 -5.69 5.73
N PHE A 54 -2.51 -4.60 5.07
CA PHE A 54 -3.37 -3.49 4.75
C PHE A 54 -4.04 -3.74 3.41
N ARG A 55 -5.37 -3.69 3.41
CA ARG A 55 -6.19 -3.67 2.21
C ARG A 55 -6.44 -2.22 1.84
N VAL A 56 -5.82 -1.77 0.76
CA VAL A 56 -5.99 -0.41 0.23
C VAL A 56 -6.97 -0.46 -0.93
N VAL A 57 -8.14 0.15 -0.76
CA VAL A 57 -9.21 0.22 -1.76
C VAL A 57 -9.25 1.63 -2.33
N CYS A 58 -8.98 1.76 -3.62
CA CYS A 58 -8.88 3.03 -4.33
C CYS A 58 -9.98 3.14 -5.37
N GLN A 59 -10.56 4.33 -5.53
CA GLN A 59 -11.55 4.64 -6.58
C GLN A 59 -10.92 4.96 -7.95
N SER A 60 -9.59 4.80 -8.07
CA SER A 60 -8.81 5.01 -9.29
C SER A 60 -8.05 3.73 -9.63
N ARG A 61 -7.83 3.48 -10.93
CA ARG A 61 -6.95 2.40 -11.44
C ARG A 61 -5.47 2.78 -11.46
N GLU A 62 -5.15 4.04 -11.22
CA GLU A 62 -3.79 4.56 -11.20
C GLU A 62 -3.43 5.10 -9.81
N PRO A 63 -2.20 4.83 -9.32
CA PRO A 63 -1.14 4.03 -9.95
C PRO A 63 -1.45 2.52 -10.05
N VAL A 64 -1.00 1.90 -11.14
CA VAL A 64 -1.13 0.44 -11.35
C VAL A 64 -0.32 -0.32 -10.30
N ASP A 65 0.86 0.19 -9.95
CA ASP A 65 1.73 -0.37 -8.91
C ASP A 65 1.90 0.64 -7.76
N LEU A 66 0.98 0.54 -6.79
CA LEU A 66 0.98 1.40 -5.61
C LEU A 66 2.28 1.28 -4.79
N MET A 67 2.85 0.08 -4.73
CA MET A 67 4.09 -0.12 -4.00
C MET A 67 5.25 0.61 -4.68
N GLU A 68 5.33 0.62 -6.00
CA GLU A 68 6.36 1.41 -6.71
C GLU A 68 6.28 2.91 -6.37
N GLU A 69 5.09 3.50 -6.33
CA GLU A 69 4.92 4.90 -5.94
C GLU A 69 5.33 5.16 -4.49
N LEU A 70 4.94 4.27 -3.57
CA LEU A 70 5.32 4.37 -2.16
C LEU A 70 6.85 4.23 -1.97
N GLN A 71 7.51 3.43 -2.82
CA GLN A 71 8.95 3.22 -2.76
C GLN A 71 9.78 4.43 -3.21
N LYS A 72 9.23 5.35 -4.03
CA LYS A 72 9.96 6.55 -4.48
C LYS A 72 10.47 7.39 -3.31
N ASN A 73 9.70 7.45 -2.22
CA ASN A 73 10.06 8.13 -0.97
C ASN A 73 9.73 7.25 0.25
N ALA A 74 10.25 6.01 0.28
CA ALA A 74 9.89 4.99 1.27
C ALA A 74 9.89 5.49 2.74
N ASP A 75 10.91 6.23 3.17
CA ASP A 75 11.02 6.76 4.55
C ASP A 75 9.96 7.81 4.92
N GLU A 76 9.58 8.64 3.94
CA GLU A 76 8.53 9.64 4.11
C GLU A 76 7.14 8.99 4.00
N ASN A 77 7.04 7.93 3.20
CA ASN A 77 5.83 7.17 2.98
C ASN A 77 5.60 6.07 4.03
N GLY A 78 6.52 5.89 4.99
CA GLY A 78 6.37 4.92 6.07
C GLY A 78 6.41 3.46 5.62
N VAL A 79 7.09 3.17 4.51
CA VAL A 79 7.31 1.79 4.01
C VAL A 79 8.78 1.43 4.02
N LYS A 80 9.10 0.13 4.12
CA LYS A 80 10.48 -0.36 4.00
C LYS A 80 11.00 -0.11 2.60
N ARG A 81 12.27 0.28 2.44
CA ARG A 81 12.89 0.41 1.12
C ARG A 81 12.97 -0.95 0.43
N LYS A 82 12.81 -0.97 -0.89
CA LYS A 82 12.90 -2.18 -1.73
C LYS A 82 14.22 -2.93 -1.51
N GLU A 83 15.32 -2.21 -1.29
CA GLU A 83 16.62 -2.82 -0.95
C GLU A 83 16.59 -3.62 0.37
N GLU A 84 15.85 -3.16 1.39
CA GLU A 84 15.68 -3.86 2.67
C GLU A 84 14.64 -5.00 2.59
N MET A 85 13.73 -4.98 1.62
CA MET A 85 12.75 -6.05 1.40
C MET A 85 13.38 -7.32 0.79
N VAL A 86 14.51 -7.19 0.08
CA VAL A 86 15.22 -8.32 -0.54
C VAL A 86 16.12 -9.05 0.46
N GLU A 87 16.49 -8.43 1.59
CA GLU A 87 17.48 -9.00 2.51
C GLU A 87 16.95 -10.10 3.46
N ILE A 88 15.67 -10.46 3.36
CA ILE A 88 15.05 -11.56 4.14
C ILE A 88 14.74 -12.77 3.24
N LYS A 89 15.65 -13.09 2.32
CA LYS A 89 15.89 -14.48 1.90
C LYS A 89 17.38 -14.77 2.04
N LYS A 90 17.88 -14.77 3.28
CA LYS A 90 19.02 -15.65 3.58
C LYS A 90 18.47 -17.07 3.43
N GLU A 91 18.67 -17.64 2.24
CA GLU A 91 18.70 -19.09 2.09
C GLU A 91 19.52 -19.62 3.27
N GLY A 92 18.82 -20.33 4.14
CA GLY A 92 19.45 -21.07 5.22
C GLY A 92 20.45 -22.02 4.58
N ASP A 93 21.71 -21.73 4.86
CA ASP A 93 22.78 -22.70 5.02
C ASP A 93 22.24 -24.13 5.08
N THR A 94 22.34 -24.86 3.97
CA THR A 94 22.22 -26.31 4.00
C THR A 94 23.56 -26.87 3.56
N THR A 95 24.20 -27.45 4.56
CA THR A 95 25.45 -28.22 4.58
C THR A 95 25.55 -29.25 3.47
#